data_AF-A0AAU2Q4H3-F1
#
_entry.id   AF-A0AAU2Q4H3-F1
#
_cell.length_a   1.000
_cell.length_b   1.000
_cell.length_c   1.000
_cell.angle_alpha   90.00
_cell.angle_beta   90.00
_cell.angle_gamma   90.00
#
_symmetry.space_group_name_H-M   'P 1'
#
loop_
_entity.id
_entity.type
_entity.pdbx_description
1 polymer ?
#
loop_
_entity_poly.entity_id
_entity_poly.type
_entity_poly.pdbx_seq_one_letter_code
_entity_poly.pdbx_strand_id
1 'polypeptide(L)'
;MVYEYTLRGIEREPFSVITMLPELGYEIAAQYAWTALIVFALLTLVVGLQRGHFARVISTSLSRARYADPNADPASGRRFAKARDRILRTQHSRLVIYNVDDPFCGAGAAYRPWHLSVELRPRTDGTEPEPLDNERIVARIRPRLEALRVPSPHGSPEAEQAVLDRLRELVIDECVFLPASGLPAGREPDLSDDAFDAHRAQAVEEGGERRRHFLRVRVGGWDENLVITVFVRVHTQGGMLMLEVAPHVLLPVRPQFQEADDIARRYLRNNPFAKAVWAFRHAPRSLAKALSTLSGGSRGPWQIATEGHGGALPAGPAVSVRELAAQEDASLFQLMDLDRYLKTIQDRIVGGVTLALHEAGWHTEEFAQRAVTVAEGGVFIQSVSHSAFSVGGSGHNNRTGHHTDGGDGQ
;
A
#
# COMPACT_ATOMS: atom_id res chain seq x y z
N MET A 1 -26.50 54.43 -13.73
CA MET A 1 -26.00 55.56 -14.54
C MET A 1 -24.99 55.15 -15.60
N VAL A 2 -23.98 54.32 -15.29
CA VAL A 2 -23.00 53.81 -16.28
C VAL A 2 -23.62 52.88 -17.33
N TYR A 3 -24.61 52.07 -16.94
CA TYR A 3 -25.23 51.05 -17.79
C TYR A 3 -26.15 51.61 -18.91
N GLU A 4 -26.79 52.76 -18.68
CA GLU A 4 -27.63 53.41 -19.70
C GLU A 4 -26.80 54.23 -20.70
N TYR A 5 -25.60 54.68 -20.30
CA TYR A 5 -24.70 55.45 -21.16
C TYR A 5 -24.00 54.55 -22.19
N THR A 6 -23.64 53.32 -21.79
CA THR A 6 -23.02 52.32 -22.66
C THR A 6 -23.97 51.78 -23.73
N LEU A 7 -25.25 51.57 -23.41
CA LEU A 7 -26.23 51.07 -24.38
C LEU A 7 -26.54 52.07 -25.51
N ARG A 8 -26.56 53.38 -25.24
CA ARG A 8 -26.76 54.42 -26.28
C ARG A 8 -25.56 54.65 -27.19
N GLY A 9 -24.34 54.31 -26.75
CA GLY A 9 -23.13 54.39 -27.58
C GLY A 9 -23.04 53.26 -28.62
N ILE A 10 -23.54 52.07 -28.26
CA ILE A 10 -23.50 50.85 -29.09
C ILE A 10 -24.33 50.99 -30.38
N GLU A 11 -25.40 51.79 -30.37
CA GLU A 11 -26.25 52.00 -31.56
C GLU A 11 -25.64 52.96 -32.61
N ARG A 12 -24.64 53.77 -32.24
CA ARG A 12 -24.04 54.77 -33.16
C ARG A 12 -22.67 54.40 -33.69
N GLU A 13 -21.84 53.69 -32.92
CA GLU A 13 -20.52 53.24 -33.37
C GLU A 13 -20.16 51.85 -32.82
N PRO A 14 -20.28 50.77 -33.62
CA PRO A 14 -20.13 49.40 -33.12
C PRO A 14 -18.70 49.05 -32.67
N PHE A 15 -17.69 49.80 -33.12
CA PHE A 15 -16.28 49.59 -32.74
C PHE A 15 -15.87 50.34 -31.46
N SER A 16 -16.70 51.25 -30.94
CA SER A 16 -16.43 52.02 -29.71
C SER A 16 -16.34 51.13 -28.44
N VAL A 17 -17.01 49.97 -28.46
CA VAL A 17 -16.95 48.96 -27.39
C VAL A 17 -15.55 48.38 -27.26
N ILE A 18 -14.83 48.19 -28.39
CA ILE A 18 -13.46 47.64 -28.42
C ILE A 18 -12.45 48.66 -27.88
N THR A 19 -12.67 49.95 -28.12
CA THR A 19 -11.81 51.03 -27.57
C THR A 19 -12.16 51.42 -26.13
N MET A 20 -13.39 51.19 -25.68
CA MET A 20 -13.82 51.39 -24.29
C MET A 20 -13.45 50.22 -23.36
N LEU A 21 -13.33 49.00 -23.87
CA LEU A 21 -12.94 47.80 -23.10
C LEU A 21 -11.61 47.97 -22.30
N PRO A 22 -10.54 48.55 -22.88
CA PRO A 22 -9.31 48.86 -22.15
C PRO A 22 -9.50 49.93 -21.06
N GLU A 23 -10.30 50.96 -21.31
CA GLU A 23 -10.56 52.03 -20.34
C GLU A 23 -11.44 51.56 -19.17
N LEU A 24 -12.51 50.80 -19.47
CA LEU A 24 -13.31 50.11 -18.45
C LEU A 24 -12.48 49.08 -17.68
N GLY A 25 -11.62 48.32 -18.37
CA GLY A 25 -10.68 47.41 -17.75
C GLY A 25 -9.68 48.12 -16.84
N TYR A 26 -9.21 49.31 -17.22
CA TYR A 26 -8.30 50.14 -16.43
C TYR A 26 -8.99 50.77 -15.22
N GLU A 27 -10.22 51.26 -15.35
CA GLU A 27 -10.98 51.82 -14.21
C GLU A 27 -11.37 50.72 -13.21
N ILE A 28 -11.82 49.55 -13.69
CA ILE A 28 -12.09 48.38 -12.86
C ILE A 28 -10.77 47.92 -12.21
N ALA A 29 -9.67 47.81 -12.95
CA ALA A 29 -8.37 47.44 -12.40
C ALA A 29 -7.88 48.46 -11.37
N ALA A 30 -8.08 49.77 -11.57
CA ALA A 30 -7.71 50.80 -10.60
C ALA A 30 -8.55 50.74 -9.32
N GLN A 31 -9.85 50.46 -9.45
CA GLN A 31 -10.77 50.31 -8.31
C GLN A 31 -10.52 49.02 -7.51
N TYR A 32 -10.13 47.94 -8.19
CA TYR A 32 -9.88 46.63 -7.56
C TYR A 32 -8.38 46.29 -7.41
N ALA A 33 -7.46 47.19 -7.76
CA ALA A 33 -6.02 46.96 -7.59
C ALA A 33 -5.67 46.78 -6.11
N TRP A 34 -6.23 47.63 -5.25
CA TRP A 34 -6.04 47.53 -3.81
C TRP A 34 -6.66 46.27 -3.23
N THR A 35 -7.85 45.87 -3.70
CA THR A 35 -8.48 44.63 -3.23
C THR A 35 -7.69 43.40 -3.67
N ALA A 36 -7.22 43.36 -4.92
CA ALA A 36 -6.37 42.29 -5.44
C ALA A 36 -5.05 42.20 -4.66
N LEU A 37 -4.42 43.33 -4.36
CA LEU A 37 -3.18 43.39 -3.58
C LEU A 37 -3.41 42.92 -2.14
N ILE A 38 -4.50 43.34 -1.49
CA ILE A 38 -4.89 42.89 -0.15
C ILE A 38 -5.16 41.39 -0.13
N VAL A 39 -5.94 40.87 -1.08
CA VAL A 39 -6.24 39.44 -1.19
C VAL A 39 -4.96 38.64 -1.40
N PHE A 40 -4.07 39.12 -2.29
CA PHE A 40 -2.79 38.47 -2.53
C PHE A 40 -1.88 38.49 -1.29
N ALA A 41 -1.85 39.60 -0.54
CA ALA A 41 -1.09 39.73 0.71
C ALA A 41 -1.64 38.78 1.79
N LEU A 42 -2.96 38.71 1.95
CA LEU A 42 -3.63 37.77 2.86
C LEU A 42 -3.33 36.33 2.47
N LEU A 43 -3.40 36.02 1.19
CA LEU A 43 -3.11 34.67 0.70
C LEU A 43 -1.65 34.28 0.93
N THR A 44 -0.72 35.21 0.69
CA THR A 44 0.70 35.04 1.02
C THR A 44 0.90 34.79 2.52
N LEU A 45 0.23 35.56 3.39
CA LEU A 45 0.28 35.36 4.83
C LEU A 45 -0.24 33.98 5.23
N VAL A 46 -1.38 33.55 4.69
CA VAL A 46 -1.97 32.23 4.95
C VAL A 46 -1.02 31.12 4.51
N VAL A 47 -0.39 31.23 3.34
CA VAL A 47 0.61 30.25 2.86
C VAL A 47 1.82 30.17 3.80
N GLY A 48 2.33 31.33 4.25
CA GLY A 48 3.43 31.38 5.22
C GLY A 48 3.07 30.73 6.56
N LEU A 49 1.87 31.02 7.08
CA LEU A 49 1.35 30.44 8.31
C LEU A 49 1.11 28.93 8.16
N GLN A 50 0.50 28.50 7.06
CA GLN A 50 0.27 27.08 6.75
C GLN A 50 1.59 26.32 6.68
N ARG A 51 2.60 26.88 6.00
CA ARG A 51 3.93 26.25 5.91
C ARG A 51 4.65 26.21 7.24
N GLY A 52 4.51 27.26 8.06
CA GLY A 52 5.03 27.27 9.42
C GLY A 52 4.33 26.25 10.32
N HIS A 53 3.02 26.11 10.21
CA HIS A 53 2.25 25.11 10.93
C HIS A 53 2.68 23.70 10.51
N PHE A 54 2.78 23.42 9.21
CA PHE A 54 3.32 22.16 8.69
C PHE A 54 4.69 21.84 9.29
N ALA A 55 5.64 22.78 9.19
CA ALA A 55 7.00 22.57 9.68
C ALA A 55 7.02 22.30 11.19
N ARG A 56 6.18 23.00 11.96
CA ARG A 56 6.02 22.77 13.40
C ARG A 56 5.46 21.37 13.66
N VAL A 57 4.34 21.00 13.05
CA VAL A 57 3.68 19.69 13.24
C VAL A 57 4.63 18.53 12.94
N ILE A 58 5.36 18.58 11.83
CA ILE A 58 6.37 17.57 11.48
C ILE A 58 7.47 17.50 12.54
N SER A 59 8.03 18.65 12.93
CA SER A 59 9.12 18.69 13.91
C SER A 59 8.73 18.37 15.35
N THR A 60 7.44 18.51 15.70
CA THR A 60 6.95 18.30 17.08
C THR A 60 6.07 17.08 17.17
N SER A 61 4.84 17.17 16.63
CA SER A 61 3.78 16.20 16.85
C SER A 61 4.02 14.89 16.10
N LEU A 62 4.61 14.97 14.90
CA LEU A 62 4.99 13.82 14.07
C LEU A 62 6.50 13.55 14.12
N SER A 63 7.19 14.06 15.15
CA SER A 63 8.60 13.74 15.35
C SER A 63 8.77 12.26 15.67
N ARG A 64 9.91 11.67 15.27
CA ARG A 64 10.24 10.26 15.55
C ARG A 64 9.99 9.85 17.00
N ALA A 65 10.38 10.71 17.96
CA ALA A 65 10.23 10.44 19.39
C ALA A 65 8.75 10.42 19.84
N ARG A 66 7.91 11.32 19.32
CA ARG A 66 6.48 11.35 19.66
C ARG A 66 5.67 10.30 18.92
N TYR A 67 6.01 10.01 17.67
CA TYR A 67 5.31 9.00 16.87
C TYR A 67 5.42 7.60 17.50
N ALA A 68 6.52 7.31 18.20
CA ALA A 68 6.72 6.07 18.91
C ALA A 68 5.84 5.92 20.18
N ASP A 69 5.23 7.00 20.67
CA ASP A 69 4.33 6.97 21.83
C ASP A 69 2.86 7.07 21.37
N PRO A 70 2.07 5.97 21.47
CA PRO A 70 0.65 5.97 21.10
C PRO A 70 -0.20 7.00 21.86
N ASN A 71 0.23 7.39 23.08
CA ASN A 71 -0.48 8.39 23.88
C ASN A 71 -0.19 9.82 23.43
N ALA A 72 0.90 10.03 22.67
CA ALA A 72 1.29 11.31 22.11
C ALA A 72 0.62 11.60 20.75
N ASP A 73 -0.26 10.73 20.26
CA ASP A 73 -0.98 10.90 19.00
C ASP A 73 -1.82 12.20 19.03
N PRO A 74 -1.58 13.15 18.10
CA PRO A 74 -2.38 14.38 18.00
C PRO A 74 -3.87 14.10 17.73
N ALA A 75 -4.24 12.92 17.25
CA ALA A 75 -5.63 12.49 17.04
C ALA A 75 -6.28 11.87 18.30
N SER A 76 -5.65 11.95 19.47
CA SER A 76 -6.13 11.37 20.75
C SER A 76 -7.42 11.98 21.33
N GLY A 77 -8.02 12.98 20.68
CA GLY A 77 -9.28 13.59 21.12
C GLY A 77 -10.50 12.66 21.04
N ARG A 78 -11.51 12.93 21.87
CA ARG A 78 -12.77 12.15 21.95
C ARG A 78 -13.50 11.97 20.60
N ARG A 79 -13.32 12.93 19.68
CA ARG A 79 -13.93 12.91 18.35
C ARG A 79 -13.56 11.67 17.53
N PHE A 80 -12.31 11.22 17.63
CA PHE A 80 -11.79 10.10 16.83
C PHE A 80 -11.51 8.84 17.64
N ALA A 81 -11.79 8.84 18.95
CA ALA A 81 -11.50 7.73 19.85
C ALA A 81 -12.03 6.38 19.33
N LYS A 82 -13.31 6.31 18.94
CA LYS A 82 -13.89 5.06 18.40
C LYS A 82 -13.19 4.57 17.13
N ALA A 83 -12.88 5.47 16.21
CA ALA A 83 -12.22 5.12 14.95
C ALA A 83 -10.77 4.65 15.22
N ARG A 84 -10.04 5.35 16.07
CA ARG A 84 -8.69 4.99 16.50
C ARG A 84 -8.68 3.62 17.18
N ASP A 85 -9.55 3.40 18.16
CA ASP A 85 -9.59 2.14 18.89
C ASP A 85 -9.95 0.97 17.96
N ARG A 86 -10.83 1.20 16.97
CA ARG A 86 -11.10 0.21 15.91
C ARG A 86 -9.87 -0.06 15.05
N ILE A 87 -9.17 0.97 14.58
CA ILE A 87 -7.93 0.81 13.78
C ILE A 87 -6.89 0.01 14.56
N LEU A 88 -6.65 0.36 15.83
CA LEU A 88 -5.68 -0.33 16.68
C LEU A 88 -6.04 -1.81 16.88
N ARG A 89 -7.32 -2.13 17.10
CA ARG A 89 -7.79 -3.52 17.22
C ARG A 89 -7.64 -4.31 15.92
N THR A 90 -7.97 -3.70 14.77
CA THR A 90 -7.97 -4.38 13.47
C THR A 90 -6.58 -4.51 12.86
N GLN A 91 -5.71 -3.49 13.01
CA GLN A 91 -4.40 -3.43 12.35
C GLN A 91 -3.45 -4.56 12.76
N HIS A 92 -3.56 -5.06 13.98
CA HIS A 92 -2.69 -6.10 14.53
C HIS A 92 -3.42 -7.42 14.78
N SER A 93 -4.68 -7.55 14.34
CA SER A 93 -5.43 -8.79 14.50
C SER A 93 -4.93 -9.88 13.56
N ARG A 94 -5.00 -11.13 14.04
CA ARG A 94 -4.79 -12.34 13.23
C ARG A 94 -6.02 -12.69 12.38
N LEU A 95 -7.17 -12.07 12.67
CA LEU A 95 -8.38 -12.17 11.86
C LEU A 95 -8.45 -10.96 10.92
N VAL A 96 -8.28 -11.21 9.63
CA VAL A 96 -8.22 -10.18 8.59
C VAL A 96 -9.55 -10.14 7.86
N ILE A 97 -10.27 -9.03 7.97
CA ILE A 97 -11.47 -8.81 7.15
C ILE A 97 -11.03 -8.31 5.78
N TYR A 98 -11.50 -8.97 4.72
CA TYR A 98 -11.09 -8.63 3.36
C TYR A 98 -12.27 -8.23 2.46
N ASN A 99 -11.96 -7.41 1.45
CA ASN A 99 -12.84 -7.16 0.32
C ASN A 99 -12.49 -8.13 -0.83
N VAL A 100 -13.49 -8.69 -1.50
CA VAL A 100 -13.26 -9.72 -2.54
C VAL A 100 -12.46 -9.16 -3.73
N ASP A 101 -12.63 -7.88 -4.06
CA ASP A 101 -11.92 -7.24 -5.18
C ASP A 101 -10.44 -6.99 -4.89
N ASP A 102 -10.08 -6.81 -3.62
CA ASP A 102 -8.71 -6.61 -3.15
C ASP A 102 -8.51 -7.31 -1.80
N PRO A 103 -8.30 -8.65 -1.80
CA PRO A 103 -8.29 -9.42 -0.58
C PRO A 103 -7.08 -9.15 0.30
N PHE A 104 -5.97 -8.67 -0.28
CA PHE A 104 -4.70 -8.42 0.42
C PHE A 104 -4.45 -6.93 0.66
N CYS A 105 -5.49 -6.10 0.65
CA CYS A 105 -5.41 -4.67 0.90
C CYS A 105 -4.53 -4.34 2.12
N GLY A 106 -3.49 -3.55 1.90
CA GLY A 106 -2.47 -3.20 2.88
C GLY A 106 -1.17 -3.99 2.80
N ALA A 107 -1.10 -5.07 2.02
CA ALA A 107 0.12 -5.85 1.80
C ALA A 107 0.94 -5.39 0.58
N GLY A 108 0.41 -4.46 -0.22
CA GLY A 108 1.01 -3.95 -1.44
C GLY A 108 0.61 -4.73 -2.69
N ALA A 109 1.38 -4.57 -3.77
CA ALA A 109 1.07 -5.21 -5.04
C ALA A 109 1.53 -6.68 -5.05
N ALA A 110 0.74 -7.57 -5.65
CA ALA A 110 1.13 -8.96 -5.85
C ALA A 110 2.39 -9.04 -6.72
N TYR A 111 3.39 -9.80 -6.26
CA TYR A 111 4.65 -10.00 -6.97
C TYR A 111 4.84 -11.48 -7.27
N ARG A 112 4.56 -11.87 -8.52
CA ARG A 112 4.75 -13.24 -9.02
C ARG A 112 4.08 -14.31 -8.14
N PRO A 113 2.77 -14.20 -7.84
CA PRO A 113 2.06 -15.23 -7.09
C PRO A 113 2.00 -16.53 -7.91
N TRP A 114 2.07 -17.66 -7.21
CA TRP A 114 2.05 -18.96 -7.83
C TRP A 114 1.35 -20.02 -6.96
N HIS A 115 0.91 -21.09 -7.60
CA HIS A 115 0.29 -22.23 -6.92
C HIS A 115 0.80 -23.53 -7.54
N LEU A 116 0.80 -24.59 -6.75
CA LEU A 116 1.23 -25.91 -7.16
C LEU A 116 0.26 -26.95 -6.59
N SER A 117 -0.25 -27.81 -7.47
CA SER A 117 -1.07 -28.95 -7.09
C SER A 117 -0.38 -30.25 -7.53
N VAL A 118 -0.22 -31.19 -6.60
CA VAL A 118 0.38 -32.52 -6.84
C VAL A 118 -0.43 -33.62 -6.17
N GLU A 119 -0.44 -34.80 -6.79
CA GLU A 119 -1.09 -35.97 -6.22
C GLU A 119 -0.22 -36.57 -5.11
N LEU A 120 -0.83 -36.82 -3.95
CA LEU A 120 -0.19 -37.48 -2.83
C LEU A 120 -0.12 -38.98 -3.10
N ARG A 121 1.08 -39.47 -3.41
CA ARG A 121 1.35 -40.89 -3.64
C ARG A 121 2.17 -41.47 -2.48
N PRO A 122 1.71 -42.55 -1.82
CA PRO A 122 2.48 -43.22 -0.77
C PRO A 122 3.81 -43.74 -1.30
N ARG A 123 4.86 -43.68 -0.48
CA ARG A 123 6.18 -44.17 -0.84
C ARG A 123 6.22 -45.70 -0.91
N THR A 124 6.99 -46.24 -1.86
CA THR A 124 7.09 -47.69 -2.09
C THR A 124 8.01 -48.43 -1.10
N ASP A 125 8.54 -47.76 -0.07
CA ASP A 125 9.50 -48.32 0.88
C ASP A 125 8.84 -48.98 2.11
N GLY A 126 7.52 -49.14 2.09
CA GLY A 126 6.76 -49.78 3.17
C GLY A 126 6.45 -48.87 4.36
N THR A 127 6.78 -47.57 4.27
CA THR A 127 6.35 -46.58 5.26
C THR A 127 4.85 -46.31 5.07
N GLU A 128 4.04 -46.56 6.09
CA GLU A 128 2.62 -46.19 6.05
C GLU A 128 2.50 -44.66 6.08
N PRO A 129 1.80 -44.04 5.10
CA PRO A 129 1.72 -42.60 5.01
C PRO A 129 0.86 -42.01 6.14
N GLU A 130 1.40 -41.01 6.84
CA GLU A 130 0.62 -40.22 7.80
C GLU A 130 -0.27 -39.24 7.03
N PRO A 131 -1.56 -39.11 7.37
CA PRO A 131 -2.40 -38.04 6.84
C PRO A 131 -1.79 -36.67 7.16
N LEU A 132 -1.53 -35.88 6.12
CA LEU A 132 -1.05 -34.52 6.27
C LEU A 132 -2.22 -33.56 6.17
N ASP A 133 -2.43 -32.77 7.22
CA ASP A 133 -3.30 -31.60 7.18
C ASP A 133 -2.46 -30.31 7.05
N ASN A 134 -3.15 -29.19 6.83
CA ASN A 134 -2.53 -27.85 6.77
C ASN A 134 -1.70 -27.54 8.04
N GLU A 135 -2.24 -27.83 9.23
CA GLU A 135 -1.60 -27.50 10.50
C GLU A 135 -0.25 -28.22 10.66
N ARG A 136 -0.19 -29.50 10.29
CA ARG A 136 1.03 -30.32 10.33
C ARG A 136 2.10 -29.79 9.39
N ILE A 137 1.71 -29.39 8.17
CA ILE A 137 2.65 -28.84 7.20
C ILE A 137 3.17 -27.47 7.69
N VAL A 138 2.28 -26.59 8.15
CA VAL A 138 2.66 -25.28 8.72
C VAL A 138 3.60 -25.44 9.91
N ALA A 139 3.32 -26.39 10.82
CA ALA A 139 4.15 -26.69 11.98
C ALA A 139 5.57 -27.13 11.60
N ARG A 140 5.76 -27.77 10.43
CA ARG A 140 7.08 -28.17 9.92
C ARG A 140 7.79 -27.06 9.14
N ILE A 141 7.04 -26.18 8.46
CA ILE A 141 7.60 -25.04 7.72
C ILE A 141 8.09 -23.93 8.67
N ARG A 142 7.30 -23.61 9.72
CA ARG A 142 7.56 -22.49 10.62
C ARG A 142 8.98 -22.49 11.21
N PRO A 143 9.50 -23.58 11.83
CA PRO A 143 10.85 -23.59 12.38
C PRO A 143 11.94 -23.35 11.35
N ARG A 144 11.73 -23.79 10.10
CA ARG A 144 12.69 -23.60 9.00
C ARG A 144 12.74 -22.16 8.51
N LEU A 145 11.61 -21.47 8.52
CA LEU A 145 11.55 -20.03 8.27
C LEU A 145 12.16 -19.26 9.44
N GLU A 146 11.91 -19.66 10.69
CA GLU A 146 12.53 -19.04 11.87
C GLU A 146 14.06 -19.20 11.86
N ALA A 147 14.58 -20.31 11.33
CA ALA A 147 16.02 -20.52 11.16
C ALA A 147 16.67 -19.52 10.20
N LEU A 148 15.92 -18.85 9.30
CA LEU A 148 16.47 -17.75 8.49
C LEU A 148 16.88 -16.53 9.32
N ARG A 149 16.42 -16.43 10.57
CA ARG A 149 16.87 -15.37 11.48
C ARG A 149 18.30 -15.59 11.99
N VAL A 150 18.83 -16.80 11.85
CA VAL A 150 20.15 -17.18 12.34
C VAL A 150 21.17 -16.99 11.21
N PRO A 151 22.20 -16.13 11.39
CA PRO A 151 23.24 -15.95 10.39
C PRO A 151 24.04 -17.25 10.21
N SER A 152 24.59 -17.43 9.01
CA SER A 152 25.57 -18.50 8.79
C SER A 152 26.84 -18.19 9.60
N PRO A 153 27.41 -19.16 10.32
CA PRO A 153 28.63 -18.94 11.09
C PRO A 153 29.76 -18.62 10.13
N HIS A 154 30.24 -17.38 10.15
CA HIS A 154 31.33 -16.94 9.29
C HIS A 154 32.13 -15.81 9.95
N GLY A 155 33.44 -16.06 10.11
CA GLY A 155 34.35 -15.10 10.72
C GLY A 155 34.33 -15.16 12.24
N SER A 156 34.45 -14.00 12.89
CA SER A 156 34.37 -13.88 14.34
C SER A 156 32.94 -13.59 14.80
N PRO A 157 32.57 -13.91 16.05
CA PRO A 157 31.23 -13.61 16.59
C PRO A 157 30.82 -12.14 16.47
N GLU A 158 31.77 -11.21 16.52
CA GLU A 158 31.53 -9.78 16.34
C GLU A 158 31.17 -9.43 14.89
N ALA A 159 31.82 -10.08 13.92
CA ALA A 159 31.53 -9.90 12.50
C ALA A 159 30.14 -10.45 12.14
N GLU A 160 29.74 -11.58 12.72
CA GLU A 160 28.41 -12.17 12.55
C GLU A 160 27.30 -11.25 13.10
N GLN A 161 27.53 -10.65 14.27
CA GLN A 161 26.58 -9.71 14.87
C GLN A 161 26.44 -8.41 14.06
N ALA A 162 27.52 -7.98 13.40
CA ALA A 162 27.56 -6.79 12.55
C ALA A 162 26.87 -6.99 11.18
N VAL A 163 26.56 -8.22 10.77
CA VAL A 163 25.81 -8.47 9.52
C VAL A 163 24.37 -7.95 9.68
N LEU A 164 24.07 -6.89 8.95
CA LEU A 164 22.74 -6.29 8.82
C LEU A 164 21.90 -7.07 7.80
N ASP A 165 21.60 -8.35 8.08
CA ASP A 165 20.64 -9.11 7.27
C ASP A 165 19.22 -8.91 7.81
N ARG A 166 18.32 -8.39 6.96
CA ARG A 166 16.92 -8.10 7.35
C ARG A 166 16.09 -9.36 7.55
N LEU A 167 16.56 -10.52 7.09
CA LEU A 167 15.97 -11.80 7.44
C LEU A 167 16.03 -12.05 8.97
N ARG A 168 16.94 -11.41 9.71
CA ARG A 168 16.95 -11.47 11.20
C ARG A 168 15.68 -10.91 11.83
N GLU A 169 15.05 -9.94 11.16
CA GLU A 169 13.86 -9.23 11.62
C GLU A 169 12.58 -9.79 10.98
N LEU A 170 12.66 -10.93 10.28
CA LEU A 170 11.49 -11.54 9.66
C LEU A 170 10.44 -11.84 10.75
N VAL A 171 9.17 -11.55 10.46
CA VAL A 171 8.03 -11.84 11.32
C VAL A 171 7.23 -12.98 10.70
N ILE A 172 6.93 -14.03 11.48
CA ILE A 172 6.12 -15.16 11.04
C ILE A 172 4.93 -15.28 11.96
N ASP A 173 3.75 -15.21 11.38
CA ASP A 173 2.50 -15.35 12.09
C ASP A 173 1.45 -16.07 11.25
N GLU A 174 0.38 -16.51 11.89
CA GLU A 174 -0.76 -17.14 11.22
C GLU A 174 -1.93 -16.17 11.24
N CYS A 175 -2.63 -16.08 10.11
CA CYS A 175 -3.79 -15.24 9.96
C CYS A 175 -4.91 -15.96 9.20
N VAL A 176 -6.15 -15.62 9.51
CA VAL A 176 -7.33 -16.14 8.82
C VAL A 176 -8.08 -14.98 8.19
N PHE A 177 -8.28 -15.07 6.88
CA PHE A 177 -9.01 -14.09 6.09
C PHE A 177 -10.50 -14.44 6.10
N LEU A 178 -11.32 -13.47 6.50
CA LEU A 178 -12.78 -13.58 6.58
C LEU A 178 -13.43 -12.55 5.64
N PRO A 179 -14.45 -12.95 4.86
CA PRO A 179 -15.10 -12.05 3.93
C PRO A 179 -15.93 -11.02 4.69
N ALA A 180 -15.86 -9.75 4.32
CA ALA A 180 -16.69 -8.72 4.95
C ALA A 180 -18.20 -9.00 4.78
N SER A 181 -18.60 -9.57 3.63
CA SER A 181 -20.00 -9.94 3.33
C SER A 181 -20.58 -11.02 4.25
N GLY A 182 -19.75 -11.76 4.99
CA GLY A 182 -20.18 -12.76 5.97
C GLY A 182 -20.43 -12.19 7.37
N LEU A 183 -20.09 -10.92 7.62
CA LEU A 183 -20.29 -10.29 8.92
C LEU A 183 -21.74 -9.81 9.07
N PRO A 184 -22.44 -10.14 10.17
CA PRO A 184 -23.77 -9.62 10.42
C PRO A 184 -23.73 -8.09 10.54
N ALA A 185 -24.65 -7.42 9.83
CA ALA A 185 -24.71 -5.97 9.79
C ALA A 185 -24.79 -5.36 11.20
N GLY A 186 -23.96 -4.34 11.46
CA GLY A 186 -23.96 -3.60 12.72
C GLY A 186 -23.23 -4.25 13.90
N ARG A 187 -22.60 -5.41 13.72
CA ARG A 187 -21.75 -6.03 14.76
C ARG A 187 -20.27 -5.90 14.40
N GLU A 188 -19.46 -5.42 15.34
CA GLU A 188 -18.00 -5.49 15.20
C GLU A 188 -17.58 -6.96 15.15
N PRO A 189 -16.65 -7.35 14.25
CA PRO A 189 -16.13 -8.71 14.25
C PRO A 189 -15.47 -9.01 15.59
N ASP A 190 -15.68 -10.22 16.10
CA ASP A 190 -14.92 -10.72 17.23
C ASP A 190 -13.49 -11.01 16.75
N LEU A 191 -12.55 -10.22 17.25
CA LEU A 191 -11.13 -10.29 16.90
C LEU A 191 -10.28 -10.90 18.03
N SER A 192 -10.91 -11.59 18.98
CA SER A 192 -10.24 -12.29 20.08
C SER A 192 -9.42 -13.48 19.59
N ASP A 193 -8.44 -13.89 20.40
CA ASP A 193 -7.63 -15.08 20.12
C ASP A 193 -8.48 -16.37 20.13
N ASP A 194 -9.50 -16.46 20.98
CA ASP A 194 -10.45 -17.58 20.99
C ASP A 194 -11.23 -17.67 19.67
N ALA A 195 -11.69 -16.52 19.16
CA ALA A 195 -12.35 -16.46 17.85
C ALA A 195 -11.37 -16.83 16.72
N PHE A 196 -10.11 -16.42 16.84
CA PHE A 196 -9.08 -16.82 15.89
C PHE A 196 -8.88 -18.34 15.88
N ASP A 197 -8.73 -18.97 17.04
CA ASP A 197 -8.51 -20.42 17.13
C ASP A 197 -9.71 -21.21 16.59
N ALA A 198 -10.93 -20.76 16.88
CA ALA A 198 -12.15 -21.33 16.31
C ALA A 198 -12.18 -21.21 14.77
N HIS A 199 -11.84 -20.04 14.23
CA HIS A 199 -11.80 -19.81 12.79
C HIS A 199 -10.65 -20.55 12.10
N ARG A 200 -9.50 -20.68 12.75
CA ARG A 200 -8.35 -21.46 12.27
C ARG A 200 -8.71 -22.94 12.15
N ALA A 201 -9.27 -23.53 13.21
CA ALA A 201 -9.72 -24.93 13.20
C ALA A 201 -10.79 -25.16 12.12
N GLN A 202 -11.71 -24.20 11.93
CA GLN A 202 -12.72 -24.23 10.88
C GLN A 202 -12.21 -23.83 9.49
N ALA A 203 -10.92 -23.55 9.29
CA ALA A 203 -10.34 -23.25 7.98
C ALA A 203 -9.48 -24.41 7.43
N VAL A 204 -9.33 -25.49 8.21
CA VAL A 204 -8.63 -26.73 7.86
C VAL A 204 -9.46 -27.53 6.83
N GLU A 205 -8.79 -28.17 5.86
CA GLU A 205 -9.37 -29.06 4.83
C GLU A 205 -10.59 -28.50 4.06
N GLU A 206 -10.59 -27.22 3.67
CA GLU A 206 -11.68 -26.56 2.89
C GLU A 206 -12.86 -26.03 3.73
N GLY A 207 -12.61 -25.63 4.98
CA GLY A 207 -13.61 -25.03 5.85
C GLY A 207 -14.15 -23.65 5.39
N GLY A 208 -14.95 -23.68 4.31
CA GLY A 208 -15.62 -22.58 3.62
C GLY A 208 -14.74 -21.92 2.57
N GLU A 209 -15.17 -21.91 1.31
CA GLU A 209 -14.57 -21.19 0.15
C GLU A 209 -14.12 -19.74 0.47
N ARG A 210 -14.76 -19.13 1.47
CA ARG A 210 -14.55 -17.75 1.90
C ARG A 210 -13.60 -17.57 3.08
N ARG A 211 -13.25 -18.61 3.85
CA ARG A 211 -12.30 -18.52 4.97
C ARG A 211 -10.96 -19.09 4.55
N ARG A 212 -9.89 -18.30 4.69
CA ARG A 212 -8.57 -18.70 4.19
C ARG A 212 -7.52 -18.54 5.27
N HIS A 213 -6.98 -19.67 5.72
CA HIS A 213 -5.84 -19.70 6.63
C HIS A 213 -4.54 -19.53 5.85
N PHE A 214 -3.71 -18.56 6.28
CA PHE A 214 -2.39 -18.30 5.72
C PHE A 214 -1.33 -18.26 6.83
N LEU A 215 -0.20 -18.91 6.57
CA LEU A 215 1.07 -18.57 7.19
C LEU A 215 1.59 -17.30 6.51
N ARG A 216 1.72 -16.22 7.29
CA ARG A 216 2.22 -14.93 6.83
C ARG A 216 3.68 -14.78 7.23
N VAL A 217 4.52 -14.47 6.26
CA VAL A 217 5.94 -14.19 6.43
C VAL A 217 6.20 -12.77 5.98
N ARG A 218 6.58 -11.88 6.90
CA ARG A 218 6.87 -10.48 6.61
C ARG A 218 8.35 -10.19 6.78
N VAL A 219 8.94 -9.48 5.83
CA VAL A 219 10.29 -8.92 5.93
C VAL A 219 10.24 -7.41 5.70
N GLY A 220 10.71 -6.65 6.68
CA GLY A 220 10.89 -5.20 6.60
C GLY A 220 12.31 -4.85 6.15
N GLY A 221 12.48 -4.54 4.87
CA GLY A 221 13.72 -4.01 4.30
C GLY A 221 13.81 -2.49 4.39
N TRP A 222 15.04 -1.96 4.38
CA TRP A 222 15.30 -0.52 4.28
C TRP A 222 14.54 0.31 5.34
N ASP A 223 14.60 -0.12 6.61
CA ASP A 223 13.89 0.49 7.75
C ASP A 223 12.37 0.60 7.51
N GLU A 224 11.74 -0.53 7.12
CA GLU A 224 10.31 -0.64 6.81
C GLU A 224 9.83 0.16 5.59
N ASN A 225 10.77 0.70 4.80
CA ASN A 225 10.44 1.39 3.56
C ASN A 225 10.11 0.39 2.45
N LEU A 226 10.79 -0.76 2.40
CA LEU A 226 10.44 -1.86 1.50
C LEU A 226 9.88 -3.02 2.33
N VAL A 227 8.63 -3.40 2.13
CA VAL A 227 8.02 -4.50 2.91
C VAL A 227 7.58 -5.60 1.96
N ILE A 228 8.02 -6.81 2.26
CA ILE A 228 7.62 -8.02 1.52
C ILE A 228 6.79 -8.86 2.47
N THR A 229 5.58 -9.22 2.05
CA THR A 229 4.68 -10.11 2.79
C THR A 229 4.35 -11.30 1.92
N VAL A 230 4.81 -12.48 2.32
CA VAL A 230 4.52 -13.74 1.64
C VAL A 230 3.41 -14.45 2.39
N PHE A 231 2.26 -14.62 1.72
CA PHE A 231 1.17 -15.45 2.22
C PHE A 231 1.33 -16.86 1.68
N VAL A 232 1.40 -17.83 2.57
CA VAL A 232 1.55 -19.26 2.24
C VAL A 232 0.31 -19.97 2.74
N ARG A 233 -0.36 -20.69 1.85
CA ARG A 233 -1.49 -21.54 2.20
C ARG A 233 -1.24 -22.93 1.66
N VAL A 234 -1.43 -23.92 2.53
CA VAL A 234 -1.34 -25.33 2.18
C VAL A 234 -2.67 -25.97 2.52
N HIS A 235 -3.18 -26.83 1.65
CA HIS A 235 -4.36 -27.64 1.94
C HIS A 235 -4.28 -28.95 1.18
N THR A 236 -4.90 -29.98 1.73
CA THR A 236 -5.09 -31.26 1.06
C THR A 236 -6.55 -31.42 0.66
N GLN A 237 -6.81 -31.95 -0.53
CA GLN A 237 -8.16 -32.19 -1.01
C GLN A 237 -8.16 -33.33 -2.03
N GLY A 238 -9.00 -34.35 -1.80
CA GLY A 238 -9.16 -35.47 -2.74
C GLY A 238 -7.86 -36.20 -3.07
N GLY A 239 -6.94 -36.33 -2.10
CA GLY A 239 -5.62 -36.93 -2.33
C GLY A 239 -4.62 -36.02 -3.04
N MET A 240 -4.93 -34.75 -3.24
CA MET A 240 -4.02 -33.75 -3.79
C MET A 240 -3.49 -32.84 -2.68
N LEU A 241 -2.23 -32.45 -2.76
CA LEU A 241 -1.66 -31.33 -2.02
C LEU A 241 -1.72 -30.07 -2.89
N MET A 242 -2.27 -29.00 -2.35
CA MET A 242 -2.26 -27.67 -2.97
C MET A 242 -1.45 -26.70 -2.12
N LEU A 243 -0.40 -26.13 -2.72
CA LEU A 243 0.44 -25.10 -2.15
C LEU A 243 0.21 -23.79 -2.91
N GLU A 244 -0.28 -22.77 -2.23
CA GLU A 244 -0.46 -21.41 -2.74
C GLU A 244 0.57 -20.49 -2.07
N VAL A 245 1.35 -19.77 -2.87
CA VAL A 245 2.32 -18.77 -2.39
C VAL A 245 2.02 -17.45 -3.09
N ALA A 246 1.61 -16.46 -2.30
CA ALA A 246 1.22 -15.14 -2.79
C ALA A 246 2.10 -14.04 -2.15
N PRO A 247 3.25 -13.73 -2.75
CA PRO A 247 4.08 -12.60 -2.32
C PRO A 247 3.41 -11.27 -2.68
N HIS A 248 3.42 -10.35 -1.74
CA HIS A 248 2.95 -8.98 -1.89
C HIS A 248 4.04 -8.01 -1.43
N VAL A 249 4.17 -6.89 -2.14
CA VAL A 249 5.27 -5.95 -1.96
C VAL A 249 4.71 -4.55 -1.79
N LEU A 250 4.99 -3.94 -0.63
CA LEU A 250 4.88 -2.51 -0.43
C LEU A 250 6.21 -1.85 -0.80
N LEU A 251 6.18 -1.11 -1.89
CA LEU A 251 7.29 -0.27 -2.32
C LEU A 251 7.55 0.89 -1.34
N PRO A 252 8.72 1.52 -1.44
CA PRO A 252 9.07 2.68 -0.63
C PRO A 252 8.01 3.77 -0.63
N VAL A 253 7.91 4.50 0.48
CA VAL A 253 7.03 5.67 0.56
C VAL A 253 7.53 6.74 -0.41
N ARG A 254 6.62 7.55 -0.94
CA ARG A 254 6.96 8.62 -1.89
C ARG A 254 8.05 9.53 -1.32
N PRO A 255 8.99 10.03 -2.15
CA PRO A 255 10.10 10.89 -1.69
C PRO A 255 9.63 12.11 -0.88
N GLN A 256 8.44 12.65 -1.19
CA GLN A 256 7.84 13.77 -0.47
C GLN A 256 7.60 13.50 1.02
N PHE A 257 7.36 12.24 1.40
CA PHE A 257 7.25 11.82 2.80
C PHE A 257 8.62 11.57 3.43
N GLN A 258 9.56 11.03 2.67
CA GLN A 258 10.94 10.79 3.15
C GLN A 258 11.67 12.12 3.47
N GLU A 259 11.46 13.14 2.64
CA GLU A 259 12.11 14.45 2.78
C GLU A 259 11.35 15.42 3.72
N ALA A 260 10.17 15.04 4.24
CA ALA A 260 9.30 15.93 4.99
C ALA A 260 10.01 16.59 6.20
N ASP A 261 10.83 15.79 6.89
CA ASP A 261 11.64 16.21 8.03
C ASP A 261 12.70 17.26 7.66
N ASP A 262 13.44 17.03 6.58
CA ASP A 262 14.47 17.97 6.09
C ASP A 262 13.85 19.28 5.61
N ILE A 263 12.71 19.16 4.93
CA ILE A 263 11.93 20.30 4.47
C ILE A 263 11.46 21.14 5.67
N ALA A 264 10.92 20.50 6.71
CA ALA A 264 10.47 21.17 7.93
C ALA A 264 11.63 21.87 8.65
N ARG A 265 12.74 21.16 8.88
CA ARG A 265 13.95 21.72 9.52
C ARG A 265 14.51 22.91 8.76
N ARG A 266 14.61 22.80 7.42
CA ARG A 266 15.09 23.90 6.56
C ARG A 266 14.19 25.12 6.67
N TYR A 267 12.87 24.93 6.61
CA TYR A 267 11.93 26.04 6.75
C TYR A 267 12.04 26.73 8.12
N LEU A 268 12.15 25.98 9.21
CA LEU A 268 12.28 26.54 10.56
C LEU A 268 13.54 27.40 10.70
N ARG A 269 14.69 26.93 10.17
CA ARG A 269 15.98 27.62 10.21
C ARG A 269 16.08 28.84 9.29
N ASN A 270 15.23 28.94 8.27
CA ASN A 270 15.27 30.08 7.34
C ASN A 270 14.96 31.41 8.04
N ASN A 271 15.63 32.48 7.58
CA ASN A 271 15.37 33.83 8.05
C ASN A 271 13.94 34.30 7.65
N PRO A 272 13.36 35.29 8.36
CA PRO A 272 11.99 35.76 8.07
C PRO A 272 11.81 36.27 6.64
N PHE A 273 12.84 36.91 6.07
CA PHE A 273 12.82 37.39 4.69
C PHE A 273 12.67 36.25 3.68
N ALA A 274 13.44 35.18 3.81
CA ALA A 274 13.37 34.00 2.96
C ALA A 274 12.02 33.29 3.09
N LYS A 275 11.42 33.29 4.29
CA LYS A 275 10.05 32.77 4.50
C LYS A 275 9.01 33.62 3.75
N ALA A 276 9.13 34.95 3.82
CA ALA A 276 8.24 35.86 3.10
C ALA A 276 8.36 35.70 1.58
N VAL A 277 9.59 35.68 1.04
CA VAL A 277 9.85 35.44 -0.39
C VAL A 277 9.33 34.09 -0.85
N TRP A 278 9.52 33.03 -0.04
CA TRP A 278 8.98 31.72 -0.33
C TRP A 278 7.46 31.73 -0.40
N ALA A 279 6.78 32.33 0.58
CA ALA A 279 5.32 32.39 0.62
C ALA A 279 4.76 33.19 -0.57
N PHE A 280 5.37 34.33 -0.88
CA PHE A 280 5.02 35.17 -2.03
C PHE A 280 5.08 34.39 -3.35
N ARG A 281 6.15 33.61 -3.57
CA ARG A 281 6.33 32.79 -4.77
C ARG A 281 5.30 31.66 -4.90
N HIS A 282 4.77 31.16 -3.78
CA HIS A 282 3.86 30.00 -3.77
C HIS A 282 2.38 30.40 -3.66
N ALA A 283 2.08 31.65 -3.32
CA ALA A 283 0.73 32.20 -3.19
C ALA A 283 -0.16 31.95 -4.43
N PRO A 284 0.24 32.27 -5.68
CA PRO A 284 -0.66 32.04 -6.83
C PRO A 284 -1.08 30.58 -6.99
N ARG A 285 -0.16 29.65 -6.74
CA ARG A 285 -0.41 28.20 -6.89
C ARG A 285 -1.28 27.64 -5.77
N SER A 286 -1.22 28.20 -4.57
CA SER A 286 -2.04 27.71 -3.45
C SER A 286 -3.51 28.07 -3.61
N LEU A 287 -3.86 29.17 -4.30
CA LEU A 287 -5.25 29.50 -4.60
C LEU A 287 -5.92 28.42 -5.46
N ALA A 288 -5.26 28.03 -6.56
CA ALA A 288 -5.75 26.97 -7.44
C ALA A 288 -5.87 25.63 -6.69
N LYS A 289 -4.86 25.28 -5.87
CA LYS A 289 -4.92 24.09 -5.02
C LYS A 289 -6.08 24.15 -4.03
N ALA A 290 -6.27 25.27 -3.33
CA ALA A 290 -7.36 25.42 -2.37
C ALA A 290 -8.73 25.25 -3.03
N LEU A 291 -8.95 25.82 -4.22
CA LEU A 291 -10.18 25.64 -4.99
C LEU A 291 -10.39 24.19 -5.44
N SER A 292 -9.33 23.52 -5.89
CA SER A 292 -9.39 22.09 -6.22
C SER A 292 -9.69 21.21 -5.00
N THR A 293 -9.11 21.53 -3.84
CA THR A 293 -9.34 20.80 -2.60
C THR A 293 -10.75 21.06 -2.05
N LEU A 294 -11.28 22.28 -2.16
CA LEU A 294 -12.64 22.60 -1.74
C LEU A 294 -13.69 21.92 -2.64
N SER A 295 -13.47 21.90 -3.96
CA SER A 295 -14.37 21.23 -4.91
C SER A 295 -14.28 19.70 -4.85
N GLY A 296 -13.11 19.13 -4.51
CA GLY A 296 -12.97 17.71 -4.22
C GLY A 296 -13.51 17.34 -2.84
N GLY A 297 -13.24 18.16 -1.84
CA GLY A 297 -13.57 17.95 -0.44
C GLY A 297 -15.05 18.16 -0.10
N SER A 298 -15.83 18.85 -0.93
CA SER A 298 -17.28 18.91 -0.80
C SER A 298 -17.97 17.62 -1.25
N ARG A 299 -17.35 16.85 -2.15
CA ARG A 299 -17.92 15.58 -2.66
C ARG A 299 -18.01 14.51 -1.58
N GLY A 300 -16.99 14.36 -0.73
CA GLY A 300 -16.98 13.32 0.30
C GLY A 300 -18.10 13.48 1.35
N PRO A 301 -18.23 14.62 2.04
CA PRO A 301 -19.33 14.89 2.96
C PRO A 301 -20.69 14.89 2.28
N TRP A 302 -20.78 15.35 1.02
CA TRP A 302 -22.01 15.27 0.24
C TRP A 302 -22.38 13.82 -0.05
N GLN A 303 -21.44 12.99 -0.48
CA GLN A 303 -21.62 11.54 -0.63
C GLN A 303 -22.03 10.91 0.70
N ILE A 304 -21.31 11.15 1.79
CA ILE A 304 -21.66 10.61 3.12
C ILE A 304 -23.06 11.07 3.59
N ALA A 305 -23.47 12.31 3.26
CA ALA A 305 -24.76 12.84 3.65
C ALA A 305 -25.92 12.41 2.73
N THR A 306 -25.64 12.10 1.47
CA THR A 306 -26.65 11.75 0.44
C THR A 306 -26.70 10.27 0.10
N GLU A 307 -25.61 9.54 0.34
CA GLU A 307 -25.55 8.09 0.24
C GLU A 307 -26.20 7.52 1.49
N GLY A 308 -27.38 6.93 1.31
CA GLY A 308 -28.18 6.30 2.36
C GLY A 308 -27.52 5.03 2.92
N HIS A 309 -26.34 5.16 3.52
CA HIS A 309 -25.58 4.06 4.13
C HIS A 309 -26.18 3.52 5.44
N GLY A 310 -27.42 3.91 5.78
CA GLY A 310 -28.13 3.46 6.98
C GLY A 310 -28.41 1.96 7.04
N GLY A 311 -28.09 1.18 6.00
CA GLY A 311 -28.25 -0.28 5.96
C GLY A 311 -27.29 -1.02 5.02
N ALA A 312 -26.18 -0.41 4.61
CA ALA A 312 -25.21 -1.09 3.74
C ALA A 312 -24.53 -2.25 4.51
N LEU A 313 -24.32 -3.39 3.82
CA LEU A 313 -23.58 -4.51 4.38
C LEU A 313 -22.16 -4.09 4.77
N PRO A 314 -21.53 -4.74 5.77
CA PRO A 314 -20.14 -4.44 6.12
C PRO A 314 -19.24 -4.57 4.90
N ALA A 315 -18.61 -3.47 4.50
CA ALA A 315 -17.60 -3.46 3.45
C ALA A 315 -16.24 -3.84 4.04
N GLY A 316 -15.45 -4.59 3.26
CA GLY A 316 -14.06 -4.85 3.58
C GLY A 316 -13.22 -3.57 3.46
N PRO A 317 -11.93 -3.62 3.85
CA PRO A 317 -11.02 -2.51 3.60
C PRO A 317 -10.98 -2.21 2.10
N ALA A 318 -11.18 -0.94 1.75
CA ALA A 318 -11.13 -0.49 0.35
C ALA A 318 -9.76 0.09 0.00
N VAL A 319 -9.02 0.61 0.98
CA VAL A 319 -7.77 1.36 0.78
C VAL A 319 -6.88 1.22 2.01
N SER A 320 -5.57 1.06 1.79
CA SER A 320 -4.54 1.22 2.81
C SER A 320 -3.81 2.56 2.70
N VAL A 321 -3.65 3.25 3.84
CA VAL A 321 -2.87 4.51 3.91
C VAL A 321 -1.42 4.29 3.49
N ARG A 322 -0.84 3.12 3.82
CA ARG A 322 0.56 2.80 3.48
C ARG A 322 0.74 2.52 1.99
N GLU A 323 -0.27 1.97 1.33
CA GLU A 323 -0.28 1.76 -0.13
C GLU A 323 -0.47 3.07 -0.88
N LEU A 324 -1.40 3.93 -0.42
CA LEU A 324 -1.55 5.27 -0.99
C LEU A 324 -0.27 6.10 -0.90
N ALA A 325 0.50 5.89 0.16
CA ALA A 325 1.77 6.57 0.38
C ALA A 325 2.95 5.91 -0.35
N ALA A 326 2.78 4.71 -0.94
CA ALA A 326 3.81 4.04 -1.71
C ALA A 326 4.07 4.77 -3.03
N GLN A 327 5.31 4.68 -3.49
CA GLN A 327 5.70 5.10 -4.83
C GLN A 327 5.52 3.93 -5.81
N GLU A 328 5.57 4.24 -7.11
CA GLU A 328 5.30 3.26 -8.18
C GLU A 328 6.51 2.36 -8.48
N ASP A 329 7.73 2.82 -8.22
CA ASP A 329 8.97 2.12 -8.57
C ASP A 329 9.93 1.93 -7.37
N ALA A 330 10.92 1.05 -7.50
CA ALA A 330 12.00 0.88 -6.52
C ALA A 330 13.37 1.12 -7.17
N SER A 331 14.36 1.44 -6.34
CA SER A 331 15.75 1.51 -6.79
C SER A 331 16.28 0.12 -7.16
N LEU A 332 17.32 0.06 -7.99
CA LEU A 332 17.92 -1.22 -8.41
C LEU A 332 18.35 -2.08 -7.20
N PHE A 333 18.98 -1.46 -6.19
CA PHE A 333 19.39 -2.19 -4.98
C PHE A 333 18.19 -2.73 -4.19
N GLN A 334 17.09 -1.99 -4.13
CA GLN A 334 15.86 -2.45 -3.49
C GLN A 334 15.24 -3.64 -4.23
N LEU A 335 15.26 -3.62 -5.57
CA LEU A 335 14.78 -4.75 -6.38
C LEU A 335 15.66 -5.99 -6.23
N MET A 336 16.99 -5.81 -6.19
CA MET A 336 17.93 -6.91 -5.94
C MET A 336 17.73 -7.53 -4.54
N ASP A 337 17.53 -6.70 -3.52
CA ASP A 337 17.22 -7.18 -2.17
C ASP A 337 15.87 -7.88 -2.11
N LEU A 338 14.87 -7.35 -2.82
CA LEU A 338 13.54 -7.97 -2.92
C LEU A 338 13.61 -9.37 -3.50
N ASP A 339 14.30 -9.55 -4.63
CA ASP A 339 14.46 -10.86 -5.26
C ASP A 339 15.23 -11.81 -4.35
N ARG A 340 16.28 -11.33 -3.66
CA ARG A 340 17.06 -12.12 -2.68
C ARG A 340 16.19 -12.61 -1.53
N TYR A 341 15.42 -11.72 -0.89
CA TYR A 341 14.56 -12.08 0.23
C TYR A 341 13.47 -13.06 -0.21
N LEU A 342 12.81 -12.77 -1.32
CA LEU A 342 11.73 -13.61 -1.82
C LEU A 342 12.21 -15.01 -2.18
N LYS A 343 13.31 -15.11 -2.94
CA LYS A 343 13.90 -16.41 -3.31
C LYS A 343 14.27 -17.22 -2.07
N THR A 344 14.91 -16.59 -1.09
CA THR A 344 15.30 -17.24 0.17
C THR A 344 14.09 -17.80 0.93
N ILE A 345 12.99 -17.02 1.01
CA ILE A 345 11.75 -17.46 1.67
C ILE A 345 11.10 -18.60 0.89
N GLN A 346 11.00 -18.48 -0.44
CA GLN A 346 10.41 -19.49 -1.31
C GLN A 346 11.17 -20.82 -1.23
N ASP A 347 12.50 -20.79 -1.28
CA ASP A 347 13.35 -21.98 -1.17
C ASP A 347 13.13 -22.68 0.18
N ARG A 348 12.96 -21.94 1.28
CA ARG A 348 12.65 -22.52 2.60
C ARG A 348 11.24 -23.09 2.68
N ILE A 349 10.26 -22.47 2.05
CA ILE A 349 8.89 -23.00 1.98
C ILE A 349 8.89 -24.31 1.19
N VAL A 350 9.42 -24.30 -0.03
CA VAL A 350 9.48 -25.49 -0.90
C VAL A 350 10.25 -26.62 -0.24
N GLY A 351 11.44 -26.32 0.31
CA GLY A 351 12.22 -27.31 1.04
C GLY A 351 11.50 -27.82 2.30
N GLY A 352 10.78 -26.96 3.01
CA GLY A 352 9.97 -27.31 4.19
C GLY A 352 8.82 -28.26 3.87
N VAL A 353 8.04 -27.96 2.83
CA VAL A 353 6.96 -28.83 2.35
C VAL A 353 7.51 -30.17 1.86
N THR A 354 8.62 -30.14 1.11
CA THR A 354 9.30 -31.36 0.62
C THR A 354 9.70 -32.27 1.78
N LEU A 355 10.30 -31.70 2.84
CA LEU A 355 10.64 -32.48 4.04
C LEU A 355 9.38 -33.03 4.71
N ALA A 356 8.35 -32.19 4.88
CA ALA A 356 7.10 -32.59 5.54
C ALA A 356 6.46 -33.80 4.85
N LEU A 357 6.43 -33.80 3.50
CA LEU A 357 5.96 -34.92 2.69
C LEU A 357 6.83 -36.16 2.88
N HIS A 358 8.16 -36.00 2.82
CA HIS A 358 9.10 -37.11 2.95
C HIS A 358 9.00 -37.81 4.32
N GLU A 359 8.92 -37.03 5.40
CA GLU A 359 8.82 -37.54 6.77
C GLU A 359 7.47 -38.18 7.06
N ALA A 360 6.40 -37.77 6.36
CA ALA A 360 5.07 -38.37 6.45
C ALA A 360 4.87 -39.56 5.49
N GLY A 361 5.91 -40.02 4.79
CA GLY A 361 5.83 -41.22 3.93
C GLY A 361 5.28 -41.00 2.52
N TRP A 362 5.26 -39.75 2.03
CA TRP A 362 4.79 -39.40 0.68
C TRP A 362 5.94 -39.27 -0.33
N HIS A 363 5.67 -39.53 -1.61
CA HIS A 363 6.61 -39.25 -2.71
C HIS A 363 6.79 -37.74 -2.92
N THR A 364 8.02 -37.32 -3.18
CA THR A 364 8.38 -35.89 -3.25
C THR A 364 8.98 -35.44 -4.57
N GLU A 365 9.39 -36.35 -5.47
CA GLU A 365 10.09 -35.98 -6.71
C GLU A 365 9.23 -35.07 -7.59
N GLU A 366 7.95 -35.43 -7.78
CA GLU A 366 7.01 -34.64 -8.57
C GLU A 366 6.79 -33.24 -7.98
N PHE A 367 6.65 -33.16 -6.64
CA PHE A 367 6.52 -31.90 -5.94
C PHE A 367 7.76 -31.02 -6.13
N ALA A 368 8.95 -31.55 -5.85
CA ALA A 368 10.21 -30.80 -5.94
C ALA A 368 10.46 -30.29 -7.36
N GLN A 369 10.26 -31.13 -8.38
CA GLN A 369 10.47 -30.76 -9.78
C GLN A 369 9.51 -29.65 -10.23
N ARG A 370 8.22 -29.77 -9.91
CA ARG A 370 7.22 -28.75 -10.28
C ARG A 370 7.40 -27.46 -9.48
N ALA A 371 7.77 -27.55 -8.20
CA ALA A 371 7.98 -26.39 -7.35
C ALA A 371 9.12 -25.50 -7.87
N VAL A 372 10.25 -26.09 -8.28
CA VAL A 372 11.37 -25.34 -8.89
C VAL A 372 10.90 -24.61 -10.16
N THR A 373 10.20 -25.34 -11.04
CA THR A 373 9.71 -24.79 -12.31
C THR A 373 8.74 -23.61 -12.09
N VAL A 374 7.83 -23.73 -11.13
CA VAL A 374 6.82 -22.71 -10.84
C VAL A 374 7.41 -21.51 -10.09
N ALA A 375 8.29 -21.75 -9.11
CA ALA A 375 8.96 -20.68 -8.37
C ALA A 375 9.87 -19.81 -9.26
N GLU A 376 10.48 -20.40 -10.30
CA GLU A 376 11.28 -19.68 -11.29
C GLU A 376 10.45 -18.96 -12.37
N GLY A 377 9.11 -19.01 -12.29
CA GLY A 377 8.19 -18.26 -13.14
C GLY A 377 7.53 -19.06 -14.26
N GLY A 378 7.47 -20.39 -14.16
CA GLY A 378 6.93 -21.28 -15.18
C GLY A 378 5.41 -21.23 -15.37
N VAL A 379 4.62 -20.76 -14.40
CA VAL A 379 3.15 -20.65 -14.52
C VAL A 379 2.65 -19.48 -13.67
N PHE A 380 2.27 -18.38 -14.32
CA PHE A 380 1.64 -17.23 -13.67
C PHE A 380 0.12 -17.30 -13.84
N ILE A 381 -0.62 -17.14 -12.74
CA ILE A 381 -2.03 -16.76 -12.83
C ILE A 381 -2.07 -15.35 -13.43
N GLN A 382 -2.49 -15.24 -14.69
CA GLN A 382 -2.90 -13.98 -15.26
C GLN A 382 -4.12 -13.48 -14.49
N SER A 383 -3.98 -12.40 -13.71
CA SER A 383 -5.10 -11.50 -13.47
C SER A 383 -5.35 -10.77 -14.79
N VAL A 384 -6.27 -11.32 -15.59
CA VAL A 384 -6.70 -10.72 -16.85
C VAL A 384 -7.51 -9.47 -16.51
N SER A 385 -6.88 -8.30 -16.60
CA SER A 385 -7.63 -7.05 -16.74
C SER A 385 -7.20 -6.21 -17.94
N HIS A 386 -5.93 -6.14 -18.37
CA HIS A 386 -5.57 -5.33 -19.57
C HIS A 386 -4.27 -5.74 -20.29
N SER A 387 -4.18 -6.91 -20.93
CA SER A 387 -3.15 -7.09 -21.98
C SER A 387 -3.47 -8.23 -22.94
N ALA A 388 -3.43 -7.91 -24.23
CA ALA A 388 -3.47 -8.88 -25.32
C ALA A 388 -2.27 -9.82 -25.22
N PHE A 389 -2.55 -11.12 -25.27
CA PHE A 389 -1.56 -12.18 -25.29
C PHE A 389 -0.82 -12.18 -26.63
N SER A 390 0.51 -12.18 -26.59
CA SER A 390 1.35 -12.67 -27.68
C SER A 390 2.37 -13.63 -27.09
N VAL A 391 2.24 -14.91 -27.43
CA VAL A 391 3.23 -15.94 -27.14
C VAL A 391 4.33 -15.86 -28.18
N GLY A 392 5.56 -15.69 -27.72
CA GLY A 392 6.74 -15.95 -28.53
C GLY A 392 7.88 -14.97 -28.31
N GLY A 393 8.99 -15.47 -27.78
CA GLY A 393 10.31 -14.96 -28.11
C GLY A 393 10.95 -14.03 -27.08
N SER A 394 12.18 -14.39 -26.72
CA SER A 394 13.12 -13.66 -25.88
C SER A 394 13.25 -12.17 -26.21
N GLY A 395 13.47 -11.35 -25.19
CA GLY A 395 14.06 -10.02 -25.39
C GLY A 395 14.06 -9.15 -24.15
N HIS A 396 15.20 -9.08 -23.47
CA HIS A 396 15.56 -7.89 -22.70
C HIS A 396 15.42 -6.66 -23.60
N ASN A 397 14.82 -5.57 -23.11
CA ASN A 397 15.34 -4.22 -23.31
C ASN A 397 14.60 -3.18 -22.45
N ASN A 398 15.38 -2.59 -21.55
CA ASN A 398 15.10 -1.33 -20.90
C ASN A 398 15.55 -0.20 -21.84
N ARG A 399 14.66 0.72 -22.23
CA ARG A 399 15.02 2.10 -22.64
C ARG A 399 13.79 3.00 -22.82
N THR A 400 13.84 4.11 -22.09
CA THR A 400 13.10 5.35 -22.33
C THR A 400 13.59 6.02 -23.63
N GLY A 401 12.65 6.65 -24.36
CA GLY A 401 12.96 7.43 -25.55
C GLY A 401 11.77 8.29 -25.97
N HIS A 402 11.81 9.56 -25.58
CA HIS A 402 10.90 10.61 -26.01
C HIS A 402 11.24 10.97 -27.47
N HIS A 403 10.29 10.88 -28.39
CA HIS A 403 10.38 11.61 -29.66
C HIS A 403 8.99 12.02 -30.15
N THR A 404 8.80 13.33 -30.21
CA THR A 404 7.78 14.03 -30.98
C THR A 404 8.13 13.93 -32.47
N ASP A 405 7.20 13.46 -33.31
CA ASP A 405 6.90 14.11 -34.58
C ASP A 405 5.58 13.55 -35.15
N GLY A 406 4.77 14.41 -35.75
CA GLY A 406 3.45 14.06 -36.25
C GLY A 406 2.92 15.16 -37.16
N GLY A 407 3.53 15.27 -38.34
CA GLY A 407 3.00 16.01 -39.48
C GLY A 407 2.32 15.07 -40.48
N ASP A 408 1.14 15.51 -40.90
CA ASP A 408 0.45 15.34 -42.18
C ASP A 408 0.26 13.97 -42.86
N GLY A 409 -0.98 13.77 -43.30
CA GLY A 409 -1.25 13.18 -44.61
C GLY A 409 -2.56 12.40 -44.73
N GLN A 410 -3.68 13.09 -44.94
CA GLN A 410 -4.55 13.00 -46.14
C GLN A 410 -5.84 13.80 -45.99
#